data_AF-A0A9X8N623-F1
#
_entry.id   AF-A0A9X8N623-F1
#
_cell.length_a   1.000
_cell.length_b   1.000
_cell.length_c   1.000
_cell.angle_alpha   90.00
_cell.angle_beta   90.00
_cell.angle_gamma   90.00
#
_symmetry.space_group_name_H-M   'P 1'
#
loop_
_entity.id
_entity.type
_entity.pdbx_description
1 polymer ?
#
loop_
_entity_poly.entity_id
_entity_poly.type
_entity_poly.pdbx_seq_one_letter_code
_entity_poly.pdbx_strand_id
1 'polypeptide(L)'
;MRQAVQLAGYSAKSFGLGDSTAATATEVTARERRSMITRGKKARYWAPALADMLLVILRLDGSLYTPGLAPERPTIAFGDSVSEDPQTVAQTLSLLQQAQAVSTDTKLRALHPAWDDDAVRAEVDRILAETGAAVPDPMQSGQLM
;
A
#
# COMPACT_ATOMS: atom_id res chain seq x y z
N MET A 1 24.55 -28.07 12.51
CA MET A 1 23.25 -27.41 12.21
C MET A 1 23.40 -25.96 11.76
N ARG A 2 24.06 -25.08 12.54
CA ARG A 2 24.27 -23.66 12.18
C ARG A 2 24.94 -23.43 10.81
N GLN A 3 25.99 -24.19 10.50
CA GLN A 3 26.67 -24.13 9.19
C GLN A 3 25.78 -24.55 8.02
N ALA A 4 24.90 -25.56 8.20
CA ALA A 4 24.01 -26.02 7.14
C ALA A 4 22.95 -24.96 6.79
N VAL A 5 22.43 -24.25 7.80
CA VAL A 5 21.46 -23.15 7.62
C VAL A 5 22.09 -21.96 6.90
N GLN A 6 23.34 -21.61 7.23
CA GLN A 6 24.08 -20.55 6.55
C GLN A 6 24.43 -20.89 5.09
N LEU A 7 24.82 -22.14 4.82
CA LEU A 7 25.09 -22.62 3.45
C LEU A 7 23.83 -22.66 2.58
N ALA A 8 22.67 -22.93 3.18
CA ALA A 8 21.38 -22.88 2.49
C ALA A 8 20.83 -21.45 2.28
N GLY A 9 21.60 -20.41 2.64
CA GLY A 9 21.20 -19.01 2.48
C GLY A 9 20.15 -18.52 3.48
N TYR A 10 19.77 -19.35 4.46
CA TYR A 10 18.85 -18.96 5.51
C TYR A 10 19.60 -18.26 6.65
N SER A 11 18.98 -17.22 7.22
CA SER A 11 19.54 -16.58 8.41
C SER A 11 19.31 -17.47 9.64
N ALA A 12 20.34 -17.68 10.46
CA ALA A 12 20.27 -18.46 11.70
C ALA A 12 19.25 -17.89 12.72
N LYS A 13 18.85 -16.62 12.56
CA LYS A 13 17.81 -15.94 13.35
C LYS A 13 16.43 -16.55 13.14
N SER A 14 16.10 -17.02 11.93
CA SER A 14 14.81 -17.63 11.59
C SER A 14 14.54 -18.93 12.37
N PHE A 15 15.60 -19.55 12.89
CA PHE A 15 15.56 -20.79 13.65
C PHE A 15 15.93 -20.61 15.13
N GLY A 16 15.98 -19.37 15.63
CA GLY A 16 16.27 -19.08 17.04
C GLY A 16 17.70 -19.40 17.50
N LEU A 17 18.64 -19.62 16.58
CA LEU A 17 20.00 -20.14 16.85
C LEU A 17 21.09 -19.04 16.89
N GLY A 18 20.70 -17.78 17.08
CA GLY A 18 21.61 -16.63 17.15
C GLY A 18 21.66 -16.03 18.54
N ASP A 19 22.88 -15.75 19.01
CA ASP A 19 23.11 -14.87 20.16
C ASP A 19 22.47 -13.51 19.84
N SER A 20 21.57 -13.05 20.71
CA SER A 20 20.71 -11.91 20.43
C SER A 20 21.46 -10.60 20.59
N THR A 21 22.25 -10.21 19.58
CA THR A 21 22.40 -8.79 19.30
C THR A 21 21.04 -8.31 18.77
N ALA A 22 20.27 -7.68 19.64
CA ALA A 22 19.03 -7.01 19.29
C ALA A 22 19.34 -6.01 18.16
N ALA A 23 18.93 -6.35 16.94
CA ALA A 23 19.12 -5.49 15.78
C ALA A 23 18.48 -4.13 16.08
N THR A 24 19.26 -3.06 15.92
CA THR A 24 18.78 -1.68 16.09
C THR A 24 17.63 -1.41 15.13
N ALA A 25 16.65 -0.59 15.53
CA ALA A 25 15.47 -0.28 14.73
C ALA A 25 15.80 0.14 13.28
N THR A 26 16.91 0.86 13.09
CA THR A 26 17.41 1.29 11.78
C THR A 26 17.85 0.13 10.86
N GLU A 27 18.38 -0.96 11.41
CA GLU A 27 18.75 -2.13 10.62
C GLU A 27 17.51 -2.92 10.16
N VAL A 28 16.46 -2.91 10.97
CA VAL A 28 15.18 -3.53 10.64
C VAL A 28 14.52 -2.78 9.49
N THR A 29 14.41 -1.45 9.58
CA THR A 29 13.82 -0.62 8.52
C THR A 29 14.64 -0.68 7.22
N ALA A 30 15.98 -0.68 7.31
CA ALA A 30 16.84 -0.83 6.14
C ALA A 30 16.67 -2.21 5.47
N ARG A 31 16.46 -3.27 6.25
CA ARG A 31 16.20 -4.62 5.74
C ARG A 31 14.82 -4.72 5.09
N GLU A 32 13.79 -4.17 5.72
CA GLU A 32 12.43 -4.12 5.17
C GLU A 32 12.40 -3.38 3.84
N ARG A 33 13.05 -2.21 3.76
CA ARG A 33 13.20 -1.46 2.51
C ARG A 33 13.86 -2.28 1.40
N ARG A 34 14.93 -3.01 1.72
CA ARG A 34 15.63 -3.87 0.76
C ARG A 34 14.75 -5.05 0.30
N SER A 35 13.98 -5.64 1.21
CA SER A 35 12.99 -6.68 0.90
C SER A 35 11.92 -6.17 -0.06
N MET A 36 11.42 -4.95 0.15
CA MET A 36 10.40 -4.34 -0.71
C MET A 36 10.89 -4.04 -2.12
N ILE A 37 12.10 -3.50 -2.26
CA ILE A 37 12.72 -3.29 -3.57
C ILE A 37 12.87 -4.63 -4.31
N THR A 38 13.34 -5.66 -3.60
CA THR A 38 13.53 -7.00 -4.18
C THR A 38 12.20 -7.62 -4.59
N ARG A 39 11.16 -7.48 -3.75
CA ARG A 39 9.80 -7.94 -4.07
C ARG A 39 9.25 -7.22 -5.30
N GLY A 40 9.35 -5.89 -5.37
CA GLY A 40 8.89 -5.13 -6.54
C GLY A 40 9.58 -5.58 -7.82
N LYS A 41 10.89 -5.88 -7.76
CA LYS A 41 11.62 -6.46 -8.89
C LYS A 41 11.10 -7.86 -9.26
N LYS A 42 10.85 -8.73 -8.28
CA LYS A 42 10.27 -10.06 -8.51
C LYS A 42 8.86 -9.94 -9.10
N ALA A 43 7.97 -9.14 -8.52
CA ALA A 43 6.62 -8.91 -9.04
C ALA A 43 6.64 -8.48 -10.51
N ARG A 44 7.46 -7.49 -10.87
CA ARG A 44 7.63 -7.06 -12.27
C ARG A 44 8.19 -8.14 -13.18
N TYR A 45 9.09 -8.98 -12.67
CA TYR A 45 9.65 -10.10 -13.43
C TYR A 45 8.60 -11.19 -13.70
N TRP A 46 7.75 -11.50 -12.72
CA TRP A 46 6.73 -12.55 -12.82
C TRP A 46 5.44 -12.09 -13.54
N ALA A 47 5.11 -10.80 -13.49
CA ALA A 47 3.86 -10.26 -14.08
C ALA A 47 3.65 -10.67 -15.56
N PRO A 48 4.62 -10.51 -16.48
CA PRO A 48 4.40 -10.86 -17.88
C PRO A 48 4.14 -12.36 -18.08
N ALA A 49 4.92 -13.21 -17.41
CA ALA A 49 4.78 -14.67 -17.52
C ALA A 49 3.42 -15.16 -16.99
N LEU A 50 2.94 -14.58 -15.88
CA LEU A 50 1.62 -14.88 -15.35
C LEU A 50 0.50 -14.43 -16.30
N ALA A 51 0.61 -13.23 -16.88
CA ALA A 51 -0.36 -12.74 -17.86
C ALA A 51 -0.47 -13.69 -19.06
N ASP A 52 0.66 -14.19 -19.55
CA ASP A 52 0.70 -15.09 -20.70
C ASP A 52 0.12 -16.47 -20.35
N MET A 53 0.43 -17.02 -19.16
CA MET A 53 -0.17 -18.28 -18.68
C MET A 53 -1.69 -18.16 -18.54
N LEU A 54 -2.18 -17.07 -17.95
CA LEU A 54 -3.62 -16.84 -17.77
C LEU A 54 -4.34 -16.63 -19.10
N LEU A 55 -3.69 -15.98 -20.08
CA LEU A 55 -4.22 -15.88 -21.44
C LEU A 55 -4.38 -17.25 -22.10
N VAL A 56 -3.42 -18.15 -21.92
CA VAL A 56 -3.53 -19.53 -22.43
C VAL A 56 -4.70 -20.26 -21.78
N ILE A 57 -4.87 -20.12 -20.46
CA ILE A 57 -5.99 -20.70 -19.73
C ILE A 57 -7.33 -20.14 -20.24
N LEU A 58 -7.45 -18.83 -20.46
CA LEU A 58 -8.65 -18.20 -21.03
C LEU A 58 -8.97 -18.71 -22.44
N ARG A 59 -7.95 -18.94 -23.28
CA ARG A 59 -8.14 -19.53 -24.62
C ARG A 59 -8.64 -20.98 -24.54
N LEU A 60 -8.07 -21.76 -23.62
CA LEU A 60 -8.53 -23.13 -23.38
C LEU A 60 -9.97 -23.15 -22.88
N ASP A 61 -10.31 -22.27 -21.94
CA ASP A 61 -11.67 -22.15 -21.41
C ASP A 61 -12.69 -21.82 -22.50
N GLY A 62 -12.38 -20.83 -23.36
CA GLY A 62 -13.24 -20.47 -24.49
C GLY A 62 -13.45 -21.62 -25.49
N SER A 63 -12.48 -22.53 -25.61
CA SER A 63 -12.56 -23.67 -26.52
C SER A 63 -13.28 -24.89 -25.92
N LEU A 64 -13.23 -25.08 -24.60
CA LEU A 64 -13.70 -26.30 -23.94
C LEU A 64 -15.01 -26.10 -23.18
N TYR A 65 -15.20 -24.94 -22.55
CA TYR A 65 -16.25 -24.74 -21.54
C TYR A 65 -17.14 -23.53 -21.85
N THR A 66 -16.58 -22.46 -22.43
CA THR A 66 -17.28 -21.18 -22.60
C THR A 66 -17.26 -20.69 -24.06
N PRO A 67 -18.09 -21.29 -24.96
CA PRO A 67 -18.17 -20.86 -26.35
C PRO A 67 -18.55 -19.37 -26.46
N GLY A 68 -17.78 -18.60 -27.22
CA GLY A 68 -18.01 -17.16 -27.41
C GLY A 68 -17.23 -16.25 -26.44
N LEU A 69 -16.48 -16.82 -25.49
CA LEU A 69 -15.51 -16.05 -24.71
C LEU A 69 -14.43 -15.45 -25.63
N ALA A 70 -14.23 -14.14 -25.56
CA ALA A 70 -13.15 -13.43 -26.26
C ALA A 70 -11.94 -13.28 -25.32
N PRO A 71 -10.89 -14.12 -25.47
CA PRO A 71 -9.76 -14.11 -24.55
C PRO A 71 -8.89 -12.85 -24.73
N GLU A 72 -8.83 -12.02 -23.68
CA GLU A 72 -7.95 -10.86 -23.60
C GLU A 72 -6.80 -11.12 -22.59
N ARG A 73 -5.65 -10.46 -22.81
CA ARG A 73 -4.50 -10.59 -21.91
C ARG A 73 -4.77 -9.86 -20.59
N PRO A 74 -4.78 -10.56 -19.44
CA PRO A 74 -5.10 -9.93 -18.16
C PRO A 74 -3.97 -9.03 -17.66
N THR A 75 -4.34 -7.95 -16.99
CA THR A 75 -3.40 -7.08 -16.25
C THR A 75 -3.16 -7.65 -14.86
N ILE A 76 -1.89 -7.91 -14.52
CA ILE A 76 -1.51 -8.50 -13.23
C ILE A 76 -1.13 -7.40 -12.24
N ALA A 77 -1.96 -7.23 -11.21
CA ALA A 77 -1.66 -6.37 -10.06
C ALA A 77 -1.28 -7.24 -8.86
N PHE A 78 -0.04 -7.10 -8.37
CA PHE A 78 0.36 -7.68 -7.09
C PHE A 78 0.00 -6.69 -5.99
N GLY A 79 -0.82 -7.10 -5.02
CA GLY A 79 -1.16 -6.24 -3.88
C GLY A 79 0.07 -5.76 -3.11
N ASP A 80 -0.02 -4.61 -2.46
CA ASP A 80 1.06 -4.12 -1.61
C ASP A 80 1.26 -5.06 -0.41
N SER A 81 2.50 -5.47 -0.18
CA SER A 81 2.85 -6.39 0.92
C SER A 81 3.29 -5.69 2.19
N VAL A 82 3.03 -4.40 2.30
CA VAL A 82 3.37 -3.62 3.48
C VAL A 82 2.16 -2.75 3.74
N SER A 83 1.33 -3.17 4.69
CA SER A 83 0.78 -2.16 5.59
C SER A 83 1.99 -1.44 6.15
N GLU A 84 2.27 -0.23 5.65
CA GLU A 84 3.24 0.63 6.31
C GLU A 84 2.85 0.69 7.78
N ASP A 85 3.84 0.66 8.66
CA ASP A 85 3.58 0.78 10.09
C ASP A 85 2.70 2.02 10.29
N PRO A 86 1.48 1.88 10.84
CA PRO A 86 0.54 2.99 10.96
C PRO A 86 1.15 4.16 11.74
N GLN A 87 2.10 3.90 12.63
CA GLN A 87 2.82 4.93 13.35
C GLN A 87 3.80 5.72 12.47
N THR A 88 4.42 5.09 11.47
CA THR A 88 5.26 5.78 10.47
C THR A 88 4.42 6.63 9.52
N VAL A 89 3.26 6.10 9.09
CA VAL A 89 2.29 6.84 8.26
C VAL A 89 1.77 8.07 9.00
N ALA A 90 1.34 7.91 10.26
CA ALA A 90 0.84 8.99 11.08
C ALA A 90 1.88 10.10 11.31
N GLN A 91 3.14 9.73 11.55
CA GLN A 91 4.23 10.71 11.71
C GLN A 91 4.47 11.51 10.42
N THR A 92 4.49 10.83 9.26
CA THR A 92 4.64 11.48 7.96
C THR A 92 3.48 12.45 7.69
N LEU A 93 2.24 12.02 7.93
CA LEU A 93 1.06 12.87 7.74
C LEU A 93 1.04 14.07 8.70
N SER A 94 1.48 13.89 9.94
CA SER A 94 1.60 14.99 10.91
C SER A 94 2.62 16.03 10.46
N LEU A 95 3.78 15.60 9.93
CA LEU A 95 4.80 16.51 9.42
C LEU A 95 4.30 17.29 8.20
N LEU A 96 3.63 16.61 7.26
CA LEU A 96 3.05 17.25 6.07
C LEU A 96 1.93 18.24 6.42
N GLN A 97 1.11 17.91 7.43
CA GLN A 97 0.09 18.81 7.94
C GLN A 97 0.69 20.06 8.58
N GLN A 98 1.73 19.90 9.40
CA GLN A 98 2.43 21.03 10.03
C GLN A 98 3.08 21.96 8.99
N ALA A 99 3.61 21.38 7.91
CA ALA A 99 4.15 22.13 6.78
C ALA A 99 3.06 22.74 5.87
N GLN A 100 1.77 22.46 6.13
CA GLN A 100 0.63 22.83 5.29
C GLN A 100 0.81 22.39 3.82
N ALA A 101 1.51 21.27 3.60
CA ALA A 101 1.90 20.81 2.27
C ALA A 101 0.82 19.94 1.58
N VAL A 102 -0.20 19.51 2.31
CA VAL A 102 -1.23 18.59 1.83
C VAL A 102 -2.62 18.97 2.37
N SER A 103 -3.66 18.75 1.57
CA SER A 103 -5.06 18.97 1.97
C SER A 103 -5.61 17.78 2.78
N THR A 104 -6.76 17.97 3.43
CA THR A 104 -7.49 16.88 4.12
C THR A 104 -7.86 15.74 3.18
N ASP A 105 -8.30 16.05 1.96
CA ASP A 105 -8.56 15.05 0.90
C ASP A 105 -7.30 14.25 0.57
N THR A 106 -6.17 14.92 0.33
CA THR A 106 -4.92 14.24 -0.04
C THR A 106 -4.41 13.32 1.09
N LYS A 107 -4.58 13.72 2.36
CA LYS A 107 -4.24 12.86 3.51
C LYS A 107 -5.12 11.61 3.56
N LEU A 108 -6.42 11.75 3.31
CA LEU A 108 -7.36 10.62 3.32
C LEU A 108 -7.08 9.64 2.18
N ARG A 109 -6.78 10.13 0.99
CA ARG A 109 -6.38 9.29 -0.16
C ARG A 109 -5.07 8.56 0.09
N ALA A 110 -4.12 9.21 0.77
CA ALA A 110 -2.86 8.57 1.16
C ALA A 110 -3.09 7.49 2.23
N LEU A 111 -3.99 7.71 3.19
CA LEU A 111 -4.32 6.75 4.25
C LEU A 111 -5.18 5.59 3.74
N HIS A 112 -6.06 5.86 2.78
CA HIS A 112 -7.02 4.89 2.23
C HIS A 112 -6.97 4.84 0.70
N PRO A 113 -5.93 4.24 0.09
CA PRO A 113 -5.76 4.20 -1.37
C PRO A 113 -6.87 3.42 -2.12
N ALA A 114 -7.61 2.57 -1.42
CA ALA A 114 -8.68 1.75 -1.97
C ALA A 114 -10.06 2.42 -1.89
N TRP A 115 -10.19 3.59 -1.26
CA TRP A 115 -11.45 4.31 -1.20
C TRP A 115 -11.75 4.98 -2.53
N ASP A 116 -13.03 5.00 -2.89
CA ASP A 116 -13.51 5.75 -4.04
C ASP A 116 -13.65 7.25 -3.71
N ASP A 117 -13.87 8.05 -4.75
CA ASP A 117 -13.98 9.51 -4.62
C ASP A 117 -15.16 9.92 -3.73
N ASP A 118 -16.23 9.12 -3.68
CA ASP A 118 -17.43 9.40 -2.90
C ASP A 118 -17.16 9.20 -1.41
N ALA A 119 -16.52 8.10 -1.04
CA ALA A 119 -16.14 7.80 0.34
C ALA A 119 -15.14 8.83 0.88
N VAL A 120 -14.16 9.24 0.06
CA VAL A 120 -13.18 10.27 0.46
C VAL A 120 -13.87 11.60 0.74
N ARG A 121 -14.76 12.06 -0.16
CA ARG A 121 -15.48 13.33 0.02
C ARG A 121 -16.36 13.31 1.27
N ALA A 122 -17.10 12.24 1.49
CA ALA A 122 -17.96 12.09 2.67
C ALA A 122 -17.18 12.13 3.99
N GLU A 123 -15.94 11.66 4.00
CA GLU A 123 -15.06 11.76 5.18
C GLU A 123 -14.47 13.16 5.33
N VAL A 124 -14.05 13.81 4.24
CA VAL A 124 -13.58 15.21 4.28
C VAL A 124 -14.65 16.12 4.87
N ASP A 125 -15.90 16.00 4.41
CA ASP A 125 -17.02 16.82 4.89
C ASP A 125 -17.28 16.61 6.38
N ARG A 126 -17.22 15.36 6.84
CA ARG A 126 -17.32 15.03 8.28
C ARG A 126 -16.20 15.69 9.09
N ILE A 127 -14.96 15.57 8.64
CA ILE A 127 -13.81 16.18 9.33
C ILE A 127 -13.95 17.72 9.35
N LEU A 128 -14.39 18.35 8.28
CA LEU A 128 -14.58 19.81 8.23
C LEU A 128 -15.71 20.27 9.15
N ALA A 129 -16.79 19.49 9.27
CA ALA A 129 -17.87 19.75 10.22
C ALA A 129 -17.40 19.61 11.68
N GLU A 130 -16.64 18.56 12.00
CA GLU A 130 -16.10 18.31 13.34
C GLU A 130 -15.06 19.36 13.77
N THR A 131 -14.21 19.79 12.84
CA THR A 131 -13.16 20.79 13.11
C THR A 131 -13.69 22.22 13.13
N GLY A 132 -14.97 22.44 12.82
CA GLY A 132 -15.56 23.78 12.73
C GLY A 132 -15.07 24.60 11.54
N ALA A 133 -14.23 24.03 10.67
CA ALA A 133 -13.74 24.67 9.46
C ALA A 133 -14.82 24.79 8.36
N ALA A 134 -15.97 24.14 8.54
CA ALA A 134 -17.14 24.29 7.69
C ALA A 134 -17.99 25.54 8.02
N VAL A 135 -17.69 26.27 9.11
CA VAL A 135 -18.45 27.47 9.50
C VAL A 135 -17.98 28.66 8.64
N PRO A 136 -18.88 29.30 7.85
CA PRO A 136 -18.54 30.52 7.13
C PRO A 136 -18.14 31.62 8.10
N ASP A 137 -17.17 32.45 7.68
CA ASP A 137 -16.65 33.58 8.44
C ASP A 137 -17.79 34.44 9.03
N PRO A 138 -17.85 34.64 10.37
CA PRO A 138 -18.91 35.41 11.03
C PRO A 138 -19.01 36.88 10.57
N MET A 139 -18.02 37.38 9.82
CA MET A 139 -18.13 38.70 9.19
C MET A 139 -19.06 38.75 7.96
N GLN A 140 -19.41 37.61 7.34
CA GLN A 140 -20.35 37.57 6.21
C GLN A 140 -21.82 37.46 6.64
N SER A 141 -22.10 36.95 7.84
CA SER A 141 -23.46 36.79 8.37
C SER A 141 -24.04 38.08 8.99
N GLY A 142 -23.21 39.10 9.25
CA GLY A 142 -23.63 40.39 9.81
C GLY A 142 -24.09 41.45 8.81
N GLN A 143 -24.01 41.21 7.49
CA GLN A 143 -24.39 42.18 6.45
C GLN A 143 -25.82 42.00 5.91
N LEU A 144 -26.57 41.02 6.41
CA LEU A 144 -27.93 40.69 5.96
C LEU A 144 -29.01 40.88 7.02
N MET A 145 -28.77 41.75 8.02
CA MET A 145 -29.81 42.17 8.97
C MET A 145 -30.15 43.65 8.80
#